data_AF-A0A9J6MU04-F1
#
_entry.id   AF-A0A9J6MU04-F1
#
_cell.length_a   1.000
_cell.length_b   1.000
_cell.length_c   1.000
_cell.angle_alpha   90.00
_cell.angle_beta   90.00
_cell.angle_gamma   90.00
#
_symmetry.space_group_name_H-M   'P 1'
#
loop_
_entity.id
_entity.type
_entity.pdbx_description
1 polymer ?
#
loop_
_entity_poly.entity_id
_entity_poly.type
_entity_poly.pdbx_seq_one_letter_code
_entity_poly.pdbx_strand_id
1 'polypeptide(L)'
;MSNLKQFKQMFLAQLKLTLREKQAWFWGIFFPVILMVIFMTIFGGGSNDDFSTKVAIVNESPNETSTMMAKQLQQIPIIEVSKNEPASEKKAKVLVKEKKVDAAIILPDSAHATSIKLIVNKENEKSVSTQVVSGVLDQ
;
A
#
# COMPACT_ATOMS: atom_id res chain seq x y z
N MET A 1 -38.16 -48.49 -16.55
CA MET A 1 -36.91 -47.96 -15.94
C MET A 1 -37.30 -46.84 -14.98
N SER A 2 -36.67 -46.71 -13.81
CA SER A 2 -37.06 -45.66 -12.86
C SER A 2 -36.62 -44.27 -13.34
N ASN A 3 -37.48 -43.26 -13.16
CA ASN A 3 -37.21 -41.86 -13.54
C ASN A 3 -35.89 -41.33 -12.94
N LEU A 4 -35.55 -41.78 -11.73
CA LEU A 4 -34.31 -41.42 -11.05
C LEU A 4 -33.06 -41.95 -11.77
N LYS A 5 -33.14 -43.15 -12.36
CA LYS A 5 -32.03 -43.74 -13.12
C LYS A 5 -31.80 -42.99 -14.43
N GLN A 6 -32.86 -42.55 -15.10
CA GLN A 6 -32.77 -41.73 -16.31
C GLN A 6 -32.20 -40.34 -16.02
N PHE A 7 -32.68 -39.67 -14.97
CA PHE A 7 -32.14 -38.39 -14.53
C PHE A 7 -30.64 -38.48 -14.23
N LYS A 8 -30.22 -39.50 -13.47
CA LYS A 8 -28.80 -39.72 -13.15
C LYS A 8 -27.96 -39.94 -14.41
N GLN A 9 -28.47 -40.68 -15.41
CA GLN A 9 -27.74 -40.90 -16.66
C GLN A 9 -27.62 -39.62 -17.49
N MET A 10 -28.68 -38.81 -17.59
CA MET A 10 -28.63 -37.54 -18.31
C MET A 10 -27.70 -36.54 -17.62
N PHE A 11 -27.76 -36.43 -16.29
CA PHE A 11 -26.86 -35.56 -15.53
C PHE A 11 -25.39 -35.95 -15.71
N LEU A 12 -25.07 -37.25 -15.62
CA LEU A 12 -23.71 -37.73 -15.84
C LEU A 12 -23.23 -37.51 -17.27
N ALA A 13 -24.11 -37.68 -18.27
CA ALA A 13 -23.79 -37.38 -19.65
C ALA A 13 -23.48 -35.90 -19.86
N GLN A 14 -24.31 -35.01 -19.30
CA GLN A 14 -24.13 -33.56 -19.41
C GLN A 14 -22.85 -33.10 -18.69
N LEU A 15 -22.61 -33.61 -17.48
CA LEU A 15 -21.40 -33.30 -16.71
C LEU A 15 -20.14 -33.77 -17.47
N LYS A 16 -20.18 -34.96 -18.08
CA LYS A 16 -19.06 -35.46 -18.89
C LYS A 16 -18.81 -34.62 -20.14
N LEU A 17 -19.86 -34.07 -20.75
CA LEU A 17 -19.73 -33.14 -21.88
C LEU A 17 -19.12 -31.81 -21.43
N THR A 18 -19.64 -31.20 -20.37
CA THR A 18 -19.10 -29.94 -19.80
C THR A 18 -17.63 -30.07 -19.41
N LEU A 19 -17.25 -31.19 -18.75
CA LEU A 19 -15.86 -31.40 -18.34
C LEU A 19 -14.92 -31.72 -19.51
N ARG A 20 -15.41 -32.19 -20.66
CA ARG A 20 -14.57 -32.44 -21.85
C ARG A 20 -14.43 -31.19 -22.72
N GLU A 21 -15.32 -30.22 -22.56
CA GLU A 21 -15.35 -29.01 -23.36
C GLU A 21 -14.37 -27.96 -22.81
N LYS A 22 -13.26 -27.74 -23.51
CA LYS A 22 -12.21 -26.78 -23.12
C LYS A 22 -12.75 -25.36 -22.89
N GLN A 23 -13.80 -24.99 -23.62
CA GLN A 23 -14.45 -23.69 -23.49
C GLN A 23 -15.13 -23.52 -22.13
N ALA A 24 -15.79 -24.55 -21.61
CA ALA A 24 -16.44 -24.50 -20.30
C ALA A 24 -15.43 -24.31 -19.17
N TRP A 25 -14.25 -24.94 -19.26
CA TRP A 25 -13.15 -24.75 -18.31
C TRP A 25 -12.54 -23.35 -18.38
N PHE A 26 -12.35 -22.83 -19.59
CA PHE A 26 -11.81 -21.48 -19.79
C PHE A 26 -12.73 -20.43 -19.16
N TRP A 27 -14.03 -20.47 -19.49
CA TRP A 27 -14.98 -19.48 -18.98
C TRP A 27 -15.36 -19.69 -17.52
N GLY A 28 -15.49 -20.94 -17.06
CA GLY A 28 -15.97 -21.25 -15.72
C GLY A 28 -14.91 -21.11 -14.63
N ILE A 29 -13.63 -21.28 -14.95
CA ILE A 29 -12.54 -21.30 -13.96
C ILE A 29 -11.44 -20.32 -14.32
N PHE A 30 -10.88 -20.44 -15.52
CA PHE A 30 -9.68 -19.68 -15.89
C PHE A 30 -9.93 -18.18 -15.96
N PHE A 31 -11.03 -17.76 -16.58
CA PHE A 31 -11.40 -16.35 -16.72
C PHE A 31 -11.64 -15.64 -15.36
N PRO A 32 -12.44 -16.20 -14.42
CA PRO A 32 -12.58 -15.64 -13.08
C PRO A 32 -11.24 -15.51 -12.33
N VAL A 33 -10.36 -16.51 -12.43
CA VAL A 33 -9.06 -16.48 -11.75
C VAL A 33 -8.14 -15.41 -12.33
N ILE A 34 -8.08 -15.27 -13.65
CA ILE A 34 -7.30 -14.19 -14.29
C ILE A 34 -7.82 -12.83 -13.84
N LEU A 35 -9.14 -12.62 -13.86
CA LEU A 35 -9.70 -11.37 -13.37
C LEU A 35 -9.35 -11.13 -11.90
N MET A 36 -9.45 -12.15 -11.04
CA MET A 36 -9.04 -12.03 -9.64
C MET A 36 -7.58 -11.62 -9.50
N VAL A 37 -6.66 -12.20 -10.27
CA VAL A 37 -5.24 -11.83 -10.26
C VAL A 37 -5.07 -10.39 -10.76
N ILE A 38 -5.71 -10.00 -11.86
CA ILE A 38 -5.65 -8.62 -12.37
C ILE A 38 -6.16 -7.64 -11.32
N PHE A 39 -7.32 -7.92 -10.72
CA PHE A 39 -7.87 -7.12 -9.63
C PHE A 39 -6.92 -7.08 -8.42
N MET A 40 -6.31 -8.20 -8.05
CA MET A 40 -5.33 -8.24 -6.96
C MET A 40 -4.05 -7.49 -7.30
N THR A 41 -3.60 -7.48 -8.56
CA THR A 41 -2.41 -6.71 -8.96
C THR A 41 -2.68 -5.21 -9.03
N ILE A 42 -3.88 -4.80 -9.48
CA ILE A 42 -4.25 -3.38 -9.61
C ILE A 42 -4.71 -2.80 -8.28
N PHE A 43 -5.49 -3.54 -7.50
CA PHE A 43 -6.13 -3.09 -6.26
C PHE A 43 -5.55 -3.72 -4.99
N GLY A 44 -4.88 -4.88 -5.09
CA GLY A 44 -4.27 -5.58 -3.95
C GLY A 44 -2.88 -5.08 -3.57
N GLY A 45 -2.31 -4.11 -4.31
CA GLY A 45 -1.12 -3.35 -3.87
C GLY A 45 -1.37 -2.46 -2.64
N GLY A 46 -2.58 -2.47 -2.06
CA GLY A 46 -2.96 -1.64 -0.93
C GLY A 46 -3.14 -2.38 0.40
N SER A 47 -2.86 -3.69 0.51
CA SER A 47 -3.08 -4.42 1.76
C SER A 47 -1.89 -5.30 2.16
N ASN A 48 -1.16 -4.79 3.16
CA ASN A 48 -0.74 -5.52 4.37
C ASN A 48 0.20 -6.73 4.22
N ASP A 49 1.48 -6.50 3.91
CA ASP A 49 2.53 -7.24 4.66
C ASP A 49 3.91 -6.57 4.65
N ASP A 50 4.21 -5.66 3.71
CA ASP A 50 5.47 -4.90 3.69
C ASP A 50 5.27 -3.43 3.25
N PHE A 51 4.36 -2.70 3.90
CA PHE A 51 4.19 -1.27 3.63
C PHE A 51 5.28 -0.42 4.30
N SER A 52 6.56 -0.70 4.05
CA SER A 52 7.61 0.18 4.54
C SER A 52 7.61 1.46 3.73
N THR A 53 7.02 2.51 4.32
CA THR A 53 7.06 3.85 3.72
C THR A 53 8.45 4.42 4.00
N LYS A 54 9.21 4.73 2.95
CA LYS A 54 10.53 5.34 3.12
C LYS A 54 10.34 6.82 3.42
N VAL A 55 10.66 7.21 4.65
CA VAL A 55 10.49 8.59 5.11
C VAL A 55 11.86 9.21 5.36
N ALA A 56 12.03 10.44 4.87
CA ALA A 56 13.18 11.27 5.19
C ALA A 56 12.84 12.19 6.37
N ILE A 57 13.65 12.17 7.43
CA ILE A 57 13.50 13.06 8.58
C ILE A 57 14.49 14.22 8.44
N VAL A 58 13.99 15.45 8.38
CA VAL A 58 14.81 16.67 8.36
C VAL A 58 14.83 17.27 9.76
N ASN A 59 16.03 17.40 10.31
CA ASN A 59 16.26 18.11 11.57
C ASN A 59 17.23 19.29 11.31
N GLU A 60 16.69 20.46 10.98
CA GLU A 60 17.52 21.66 10.76
C GLU A 60 18.02 22.27 12.09
N SER A 61 17.28 22.08 13.18
CA SER A 61 17.61 22.60 14.52
C SER A 61 17.38 21.53 15.61
N PRO A 62 18.40 20.74 16.01
CA PRO A 62 18.23 19.66 16.98
C PRO A 62 17.90 20.22 18.37
N ASN A 63 16.65 20.01 18.80
CA ASN A 63 16.15 20.28 20.15
C ASN A 63 15.66 18.98 20.84
N GLU A 64 15.43 19.02 22.16
CA GLU A 64 15.02 17.83 22.92
C GLU A 64 13.73 17.19 22.37
N THR A 65 12.76 18.02 21.95
CA THR A 65 11.50 17.61 21.32
C THR A 65 11.73 16.88 19.99
N SER A 66 12.60 17.42 19.12
CA SER A 66 12.95 16.85 17.81
C SER A 66 13.64 15.49 17.95
N THR A 67 14.46 15.33 18.99
CA THR A 67 15.19 14.08 19.26
C THR A 67 14.25 13.00 19.80
N MET A 68 13.30 13.37 20.65
CA MET A 68 12.27 12.46 21.15
C MET A 68 11.34 12.01 20.01
N MET A 69 10.90 12.95 19.16
CA MET A 69 10.06 12.65 18.00
C MET A 69 10.78 11.76 16.98
N ALA A 70 12.05 12.02 16.67
CA ALA A 70 12.84 11.18 15.78
C ALA A 70 12.94 9.74 16.30
N LYS A 71 13.15 9.55 17.61
CA LYS A 71 13.18 8.22 18.24
C LYS A 71 11.82 7.52 18.17
N GLN A 72 10.72 8.24 18.38
CA GLN A 72 9.37 7.67 18.27
C GLN A 72 9.05 7.26 16.82
N LEU A 73 9.42 8.08 15.83
CA LEU A 73 9.24 7.77 14.41
C LEU A 73 10.07 6.57 13.95
N GLN A 74 11.27 6.36 14.50
CA GLN A 74 12.12 5.19 14.24
C GLN A 74 11.59 3.89 14.86
N GLN A 75 10.75 3.97 15.90
CA GLN A 75 10.15 2.80 16.55
C GLN A 75 8.90 2.28 15.83
N ILE A 76 8.39 3.02 14.85
CA ILE A 76 7.20 2.66 14.10
C ILE A 76 7.61 1.66 13.00
N PRO A 77 7.16 0.38 13.04
CA PRO A 77 7.61 -0.67 12.12
C PRO A 77 7.28 -0.41 10.65
N ILE A 78 6.29 0.45 10.38
CA ILE A 78 5.82 0.80 9.03
C ILE A 78 6.62 1.97 8.41
N ILE A 79 7.50 2.63 9.17
CA ILE A 79 8.30 3.78 8.71
C ILE A 79 9.76 3.38 8.60
N GLU A 80 10.27 3.24 7.37
CA GLU A 80 11.71 3.09 7.12
C GLU A 80 12.34 4.48 7.06
N VAL A 81 13.06 4.87 8.12
CA VAL A 81 13.84 6.10 8.11
C VAL A 81 15.05 5.92 7.19
N SER A 82 15.10 6.71 6.11
CA SER A 82 16.23 6.70 5.20
C SER A 82 17.51 7.13 5.93
N LYS A 83 18.55 6.30 5.88
CA LYS A 83 19.87 6.56 6.52
C LYS A 83 20.54 7.86 6.05
N ASN A 84 20.10 8.42 4.92
CA ASN A 84 20.48 9.75 4.47
C ASN A 84 19.45 10.77 4.98
N GLU A 85 19.58 11.18 6.24
CA GLU A 85 18.84 12.30 6.80
C GLU A 85 19.14 13.56 5.95
N PRO A 86 18.14 14.24 5.37
CA PRO A 86 18.40 15.44 4.61
C PRO A 86 18.74 16.56 5.58
N ALA A 87 19.94 17.12 5.46
CA ALA A 87 20.40 18.26 6.25
C ALA A 87 19.62 19.57 5.98
N SER A 88 18.62 19.58 5.08
CA SER A 88 17.76 20.74 4.84
C SER A 88 16.45 20.39 4.13
N GLU A 89 15.38 21.16 4.40
CA GLU A 89 14.06 21.14 3.77
C GLU A 89 14.16 21.10 2.23
N LYS A 90 15.09 21.85 1.65
CA LYS A 90 15.29 21.89 0.19
C LYS A 90 15.73 20.55 -0.38
N LYS A 91 16.62 19.82 0.32
CA LYS A 91 17.10 18.50 -0.12
C LYS A 91 16.01 17.45 0.03
N ALA A 92 15.23 17.53 1.11
CA ALA A 92 14.11 16.63 1.34
C ALA A 92 13.04 16.75 0.24
N LYS A 93 12.72 17.97 -0.18
CA LYS A 93 11.78 18.22 -1.28
C LYS A 93 12.24 17.61 -2.61
N VAL A 94 13.55 17.63 -2.89
CA VAL A 94 14.12 16.98 -4.09
C VAL A 94 13.99 15.46 -3.99
N LEU A 95 14.28 14.88 -2.82
CA LEU A 95 14.19 13.43 -2.61
C LEU A 95 12.74 12.90 -2.76
N VAL A 96 11.76 13.65 -2.26
CA VAL A 96 10.32 13.34 -2.44
C VAL A 96 9.90 13.49 -3.90
N LYS A 97 10.42 14.51 -4.61
CA LYS A 97 10.14 14.73 -6.04
C LYS A 97 10.75 13.64 -6.93
N GLU A 98 11.94 13.18 -6.59
CA GLU A 98 12.67 12.10 -7.30
C GLU A 98 12.16 10.69 -6.95
N LYS A 99 11.11 10.57 -6.12
CA LYS A 99 10.54 9.27 -5.67
C LYS A 99 11.57 8.37 -4.98
N LYS A 100 12.61 8.96 -4.39
CA LYS A 100 13.62 8.25 -3.57
C LYS A 100 13.09 7.98 -2.15
N VAL A 101 12.17 8.83 -1.69
CA VAL A 101 11.41 8.71 -0.44
C VAL A 101 9.96 9.08 -0.72
N ASP A 102 9.02 8.47 -0.01
CA ASP A 102 7.58 8.65 -0.21
C ASP A 102 7.07 9.93 0.45
N ALA A 103 7.67 10.29 1.57
CA ALA A 103 7.37 11.51 2.32
C ALA A 103 8.62 12.06 3.01
N ALA A 104 8.62 13.37 3.27
CA ALA A 104 9.59 14.01 4.15
C ALA A 104 8.88 14.67 5.33
N ILE A 105 9.37 14.39 6.53
CA ILE A 105 8.91 14.99 7.78
C ILE A 105 9.94 16.05 8.18
N ILE A 106 9.50 17.29 8.31
CA ILE A 106 10.33 18.40 8.79
C ILE A 106 9.97 18.64 10.25
N LEU A 107 10.97 18.44 11.11
CA LEU A 107 10.83 18.65 12.55
C LEU A 107 10.85 20.15 12.88
N PRO A 108 10.13 20.56 13.93
CA PRO A 108 10.01 21.96 14.31
C PRO A 108 11.34 22.52 14.86
N ASP A 109 11.69 23.72 14.44
CA ASP A 109 12.92 24.42 14.85
C ASP A 109 12.89 24.91 16.32
N SER A 110 11.71 24.93 16.95
CA SER A 110 11.51 25.47 18.31
C SER A 110 10.94 24.42 19.25
N ALA A 111 11.46 24.37 20.49
CA ALA A 111 11.03 23.43 21.53
C ALA A 111 9.55 23.58 21.94
N HIS A 112 8.92 24.73 21.63
CA HIS A 112 7.51 25.02 21.91
C HIS A 112 6.58 24.86 20.70
N ALA A 113 7.11 24.53 19.52
CA ALA A 113 6.31 24.37 18.31
C ALA A 113 5.90 22.90 18.12
N THR A 114 4.59 22.64 18.18
CA THR A 114 4.00 21.32 17.91
C THR A 114 3.67 21.11 16.43
N SER A 115 3.96 22.09 15.56
CA SER A 115 3.64 22.03 14.14
C SER A 115 4.70 21.27 13.35
N ILE A 116 4.34 20.06 12.92
CA ILE A 116 5.15 19.24 12.02
C ILE A 116 4.74 19.56 10.58
N LYS A 117 5.72 19.81 9.69
CA LYS A 117 5.44 19.96 8.26
C LYS A 117 5.69 18.63 7.56
N LEU A 118 4.64 18.10 6.91
CA LEU A 118 4.73 16.93 6.06
C LEU A 118 4.78 17.35 4.58
N ILE A 119 5.82 16.92 3.87
CA ILE A 119 5.93 17.07 2.42
C ILE A 119 5.65 15.72 1.76
N VAL A 120 4.57 15.65 1.00
CA VAL A 120 4.18 14.50 0.18
C VAL A 120 4.15 14.87 -1.29
N ASN A 121 4.46 13.91 -2.17
CA ASN A 121 4.40 14.13 -3.61
C ASN A 121 2.94 14.21 -4.08
N LYS A 122 2.57 15.31 -4.74
CA LYS A 122 1.20 15.59 -5.20
C LYS A 122 0.67 14.57 -6.23
N GLU A 123 1.53 13.89 -7.00
CA GLU A 123 1.09 12.78 -7.86
C GLU A 123 0.58 11.58 -7.05
N ASN A 124 1.04 11.43 -5.81
CA ASN A 124 0.66 10.38 -4.86
C ASN A 124 -0.42 10.85 -3.86
N GLU A 125 -1.01 12.04 -4.05
CA GLU A 125 -2.05 12.61 -3.18
C GLU A 125 -3.33 11.75 -3.14
N LYS A 126 -3.55 10.93 -4.17
CA LYS A 126 -4.63 9.92 -4.24
C LYS A 126 -4.19 8.52 -3.83
N SER A 127 -2.93 8.33 -3.44
CA SER A 127 -2.46 7.04 -2.95
C SER A 127 -3.01 6.77 -1.56
N VAL A 128 -3.35 5.51 -1.31
CA VAL A 128 -3.85 5.02 -0.03
C VAL A 128 -2.87 5.32 1.11
N SER A 129 -1.55 5.33 0.83
CA SER A 129 -0.52 5.79 1.79
C SER A 129 -0.78 7.19 2.32
N THR A 130 -1.00 8.14 1.41
CA THR A 130 -1.11 9.55 1.75
C THR A 130 -2.37 9.81 2.58
N GLN A 131 -3.45 9.09 2.30
CA GLN A 131 -4.70 9.19 3.06
C GLN A 131 -4.56 8.64 4.49
N VAL A 132 -3.83 7.53 4.65
CA VAL A 132 -3.55 6.94 5.98
C VAL A 132 -2.67 7.88 6.81
N VAL A 133 -1.62 8.45 6.20
CA VAL A 133 -0.71 9.37 6.90
C VAL A 133 -1.41 10.67 7.29
N SER A 134 -2.26 11.24 6.42
CA SER A 134 -3.06 12.41 6.77
C SER A 134 -4.07 12.14 7.90
N GLY A 135 -4.70 10.97 7.93
CA GLY A 135 -5.66 10.61 8.99
C GLY A 135 -5.03 10.45 10.38
N VAL A 136 -3.74 10.07 10.46
CA VAL A 136 -2.99 9.98 11.71
C VAL A 136 -2.51 11.35 12.20
N LEU A 137 -2.34 12.32 11.30
CA LEU A 137 -1.90 13.69 11.63
C LEU A 137 -3.05 14.64 12.01
N ASP A 138 -4.29 14.30 11.64
CA ASP A 138 -5.50 15.09 11.96
C ASP A 138 -6.15 14.70 13.32
N GLN A 139 -5.60 13.72 14.05
CA GLN A 139 -5.96 13.41 15.45
C GLN A 139 -4.98 14.05 16.44
#